data_AF-A0A1I7TDQ9-F1
#
_entry.id   AF-A0A1I7TDQ9-F1
#
_cell.length_a   1.000
_cell.length_b   1.000
_cell.length_c   1.000
_cell.angle_alpha   90.00
_cell.angle_beta   90.00
_cell.angle_gamma   90.00
#
_symmetry.space_group_name_H-M   'P 1'
#
loop_
_entity.id
_entity.type
_entity.pdbx_description
1 polymer ?
#
loop_
_entity_poly.entity_id
_entity_poly.type
_entity_poly.pdbx_seq_one_letter_code
_entity_poly.pdbx_strand_id
1 'polypeptide(L)'
;MQIPAQLDIQKDLDTERICIGHGLLELSLLWIHMLISLTKNKNNSFFQGTAASAAWEKEFQDYGLNSINMDVALFNSGVGHATQMIWANTNLIGCGVKNCGRDSTMMNMNKISVVCQYKKPGNVMGQPIYQKGETCSSCPASSKCDASSGLCVS
;
A
#
# COMPACT_ATOMS: atom_id res chain seq x y z
N MET A 1 8.27 11.11 -27.53
CA MET A 1 8.56 9.90 -26.74
C MET A 1 8.35 10.26 -25.28
N GLN A 2 7.15 10.02 -24.77
CA GLN A 2 6.77 10.43 -23.42
C GLN A 2 7.18 9.31 -22.48
N ILE A 3 8.21 9.56 -21.67
CA ILE A 3 8.60 8.65 -20.59
C ILE A 3 7.37 8.61 -19.66
N PRO A 4 6.66 7.47 -19.52
CA PRO A 4 5.57 7.40 -18.57
C PRO A 4 6.17 7.67 -17.19
N ALA A 5 5.54 8.54 -16.39
CA ALA A 5 5.94 8.81 -15.02
C ALA A 5 6.30 7.47 -14.34
N GLN A 6 7.58 7.22 -14.10
CA GLN A 6 7.97 6.13 -13.24
C GLN A 6 7.37 6.44 -11.87
N LEU A 7 6.90 5.40 -11.18
CA LEU A 7 6.65 5.48 -9.75
C LEU A 7 7.96 5.95 -9.10
N ASP A 8 8.07 7.25 -8.84
CA ASP A 8 9.30 7.87 -8.34
C ASP A 8 9.35 7.71 -6.82
N ILE A 9 9.44 6.44 -6.42
CA ILE A 9 9.53 6.03 -5.02
C ILE A 9 10.77 6.65 -4.38
N GLN A 10 11.83 6.89 -5.15
CA GLN A 10 13.04 7.53 -4.65
C GLN A 10 12.76 8.97 -4.23
N LYS A 11 12.05 9.76 -5.04
CA LYS A 11 11.63 11.11 -4.68
C LYS A 11 10.74 11.14 -3.43
N ASP A 12 9.83 10.17 -3.28
CA ASP A 12 9.02 10.06 -2.08
C ASP A 12 9.88 9.77 -0.85
N LEU A 13 10.78 8.78 -0.94
CA LEU A 13 11.75 8.49 0.12
C LEU A 13 12.61 9.70 0.45
N ASP A 14 13.03 10.48 -0.53
CA ASP A 14 13.88 11.66 -0.32
C ASP A 14 13.13 12.85 0.28
N THR A 15 11.79 12.82 0.29
CA THR A 15 10.98 13.86 0.93
C THR A 15 11.12 13.79 2.45
N GLU A 16 11.54 14.90 3.08
CA GLU A 16 11.76 14.98 4.54
C GLU A 16 10.50 14.61 5.36
N ARG A 17 9.30 14.83 4.82
CA ARG A 17 8.01 14.46 5.43
C ARG A 17 7.91 12.98 5.75
N ILE A 18 8.57 12.12 4.98
CA ILE A 18 8.47 10.67 5.16
C ILE A 18 9.07 10.17 6.47
N CYS A 19 10.00 10.93 7.03
CA CYS A 19 10.73 10.58 8.24
C CYS A 19 10.17 11.26 9.49
N ILE A 20 9.34 12.29 9.34
CA ILE A 20 8.83 13.05 10.48
C ILE A 20 7.67 12.32 11.16
N GLY A 21 6.91 11.48 10.44
CA GLY A 21 5.86 10.62 11.04
C GLY A 21 4.82 11.37 11.88
N HIS A 22 4.68 12.68 11.71
CA HIS A 22 3.56 13.44 12.23
C HIS A 22 2.42 13.38 11.21
N GLY A 23 1.22 13.20 11.74
CA GLY A 23 0.00 12.92 10.98
C GLY A 23 -0.15 13.74 9.70
N LEU A 24 -0.71 13.05 8.71
CA LEU A 24 -1.32 13.57 7.49
C LEU A 24 -1.96 14.96 7.69
N LEU A 25 -1.15 16.00 7.55
CA LEU A 25 -1.60 17.39 7.47
C LEU A 25 -0.60 18.11 6.58
N GLU A 26 -0.56 17.67 5.32
CA GLU A 26 -0.43 18.62 4.22
C GLU A 26 -1.25 18.10 3.04
N LEU A 27 -2.38 18.77 2.87
CA LEU A 27 -3.25 18.72 1.71
C LEU A 27 -2.50 19.23 0.48
N SER A 28 -1.82 18.34 -0.24
CA SER A 28 -1.59 18.57 -1.66
C SER A 28 -1.36 17.26 -2.40
N LEU A 29 -2.39 16.91 -3.18
CA LEU A 29 -2.32 16.18 -4.44
C LEU A 29 -2.25 14.66 -4.33
N LEU A 30 -3.44 14.08 -4.56
CA LEU A 30 -3.71 12.87 -5.33
C LEU A 30 -2.77 11.68 -5.08
N TRP A 31 -3.40 10.60 -4.58
CA TRP A 31 -2.86 9.24 -4.41
C TRP A 31 -2.21 9.00 -3.05
N ILE A 32 -2.87 8.15 -2.26
CA ILE A 32 -2.47 7.71 -0.93
C ILE A 32 -1.14 6.96 -1.06
N HIS A 33 -0.01 7.63 -0.84
CA HIS A 33 1.29 6.98 -0.74
C HIS A 33 1.27 6.09 0.50
N MET A 34 1.36 4.78 0.29
CA MET A 34 1.18 3.79 1.34
C MET A 34 2.47 3.73 2.17
N LEU A 35 2.52 4.55 3.21
CA LEU A 35 3.67 4.70 4.11
C LEU A 35 3.39 3.99 5.43
N ILE A 36 4.32 3.18 5.89
CA ILE A 36 4.34 2.70 7.28
C ILE A 36 5.69 2.96 7.93
N SER A 37 5.64 3.55 9.12
CA SER A 37 6.82 3.76 9.93
C SER A 37 7.01 2.59 10.89
N LEU A 38 8.10 1.86 10.72
CA LEU A 38 8.49 0.72 11.55
C LEU A 38 9.67 1.12 12.44
N THR A 39 9.73 0.57 13.65
CA THR A 39 10.81 0.88 14.60
C THR A 39 11.74 -0.28 14.88
N LYS A 40 11.79 -1.26 13.97
CA LYS A 40 12.59 -2.47 14.14
C LYS A 40 14.04 -2.22 13.73
N ASN A 41 14.95 -2.49 14.67
CA ASN A 41 16.39 -2.56 14.41
C ASN A 41 16.75 -3.89 13.70
N LYS A 42 16.50 -3.96 12.39
CA LYS A 42 17.08 -4.98 11.52
C LYS A 42 17.46 -4.34 10.19
N ASN A 43 18.74 -4.33 9.83
CA ASN A 43 19.28 -3.64 8.66
C ASN A 43 18.97 -4.32 7.31
N ASN A 44 17.80 -4.96 7.17
CA ASN A 44 17.41 -5.66 5.94
C ASN A 44 16.05 -5.15 5.44
N SER A 45 16.06 -4.57 4.24
CA SER A 45 14.89 -4.04 3.54
C SER A 45 13.82 -5.10 3.30
N PHE A 46 14.20 -6.35 3.05
CA PHE A 46 13.26 -7.47 2.89
C PHE A 46 12.39 -7.66 4.13
N PHE A 47 13.01 -7.73 5.31
CA PHE A 47 12.29 -7.91 6.57
C PHE A 47 11.38 -6.72 6.88
N GLN A 48 11.81 -5.51 6.52
CA GLN A 48 11.02 -4.28 6.72
C GLN A 48 9.81 -4.28 5.78
N GLY A 49 9.97 -4.67 4.52
CA GLY A 49 8.87 -4.87 3.58
C GLY A 49 7.86 -5.92 4.07
N THR A 50 8.32 -7.08 4.53
CA THR A 50 7.42 -8.11 5.10
C THR A 50 6.65 -7.59 6.31
N ALA A 51 7.33 -6.88 7.22
CA ALA A 51 6.68 -6.32 8.40
C ALA A 51 5.66 -5.23 8.04
N ALA A 52 5.95 -4.42 7.02
CA ALA A 52 5.02 -3.43 6.49
C ALA A 52 3.76 -4.09 5.91
N SER A 53 3.94 -5.04 5.00
CA SER A 53 2.82 -5.76 4.38
C SER A 53 1.95 -6.47 5.41
N ALA A 54 2.55 -7.11 6.42
CA ALA A 54 1.80 -7.77 7.49
C ALA A 54 1.02 -6.77 8.36
N ALA A 55 1.57 -5.58 8.59
CA ALA A 55 0.89 -4.55 9.37
C ALA A 55 -0.28 -3.93 8.59
N TRP A 56 -0.13 -3.72 7.27
CA TRP A 56 -1.23 -3.30 6.41
C TRP A 56 -2.31 -4.38 6.31
N GLU A 57 -1.95 -5.65 6.13
CA GLU A 57 -2.91 -6.77 6.13
C GLU A 57 -3.71 -6.83 7.44
N LYS A 58 -3.04 -6.58 8.58
CA LYS A 58 -3.63 -6.63 9.92
C LYS A 58 -4.87 -5.74 10.09
N GLU A 59 -5.01 -4.70 9.26
CA GLU A 59 -6.18 -3.82 9.28
C GLU A 59 -7.48 -4.57 9.00
N PHE A 60 -7.44 -5.69 8.26
CA PHE A 60 -8.64 -6.52 8.09
C PHE A 60 -9.12 -7.12 9.41
N GLN A 61 -8.20 -7.51 10.30
CA GLN A 61 -8.56 -8.04 11.61
C GLN A 61 -8.94 -6.91 12.58
N ASP A 62 -8.34 -5.73 12.45
CA ASP A 62 -8.56 -4.61 13.36
C ASP A 62 -9.85 -3.84 13.04
N TYR A 63 -10.18 -3.65 11.76
CA TYR A 63 -11.30 -2.80 11.32
C TYR A 63 -12.37 -3.55 10.51
N GLY A 64 -12.02 -4.69 9.91
CA GLY A 64 -12.93 -5.47 9.08
C GLY A 64 -13.15 -4.90 7.67
N LEU A 65 -13.72 -5.75 6.80
CA LEU A 65 -14.13 -5.38 5.44
C LEU A 65 -15.65 -5.49 5.31
N ASN A 66 -16.36 -4.44 5.71
CA ASN A 66 -17.83 -4.44 5.81
C ASN A 66 -18.55 -4.09 4.49
N SER A 67 -17.80 -3.69 3.47
CA SER A 67 -18.31 -3.33 2.14
C SER A 67 -17.29 -3.73 1.07
N ILE A 68 -17.77 -4.15 -0.10
CA ILE A 68 -16.89 -4.36 -1.27
C ILE A 68 -16.70 -3.08 -2.05
N ASN A 69 -17.64 -2.14 -1.96
CA ASN A 69 -17.48 -0.84 -2.58
C ASN A 69 -16.73 0.07 -1.61
N MET A 70 -15.83 0.88 -2.14
CA MET A 70 -15.19 1.92 -1.36
C MET A 70 -16.20 3.03 -1.07
N ASP A 71 -16.85 2.95 0.09
CA ASP A 71 -17.79 3.96 0.56
C ASP A 71 -17.18 4.81 1.69
N VAL A 72 -17.93 5.82 2.14
CA VAL A 72 -17.44 6.79 3.14
C VAL A 72 -17.18 6.11 4.49
N ALA A 73 -17.96 5.08 4.85
CA ALA A 73 -17.77 4.38 6.11
C ALA A 73 -16.49 3.53 6.07
N LEU A 74 -16.27 2.81 4.97
CA LEU A 74 -15.08 2.00 4.78
C LEU A 74 -13.81 2.86 4.63
N PHE A 75 -13.88 3.96 3.89
CA PHE A 75 -12.76 4.89 3.73
C PHE A 75 -12.30 5.46 5.07
N ASN A 76 -13.24 5.78 5.96
CA ASN A 76 -12.94 6.34 7.28
C ASN A 76 -12.65 5.29 8.36
N SER A 77 -12.73 3.99 8.06
CA SER A 77 -12.54 2.94 9.07
C SER A 77 -11.08 2.72 9.45
N GLY A 78 -10.14 3.17 8.61
CA GLY A 78 -8.71 2.90 8.77
C GLY A 78 -8.21 1.66 8.02
N VAL A 79 -9.07 0.94 7.29
CA VAL A 79 -8.70 -0.26 6.50
C VAL A 79 -8.07 0.04 5.13
N GLY A 80 -7.76 1.31 4.88
CA GLY A 80 -7.36 1.81 3.56
C GLY A 80 -6.07 1.20 3.02
N HIS A 81 -5.14 0.79 3.88
CA HIS A 81 -3.94 0.12 3.40
C HIS A 81 -4.31 -1.29 2.92
N ALA A 82 -5.01 -2.06 3.74
CA ALA A 82 -5.44 -3.41 3.36
C ALA A 82 -6.29 -3.43 2.07
N THR A 83 -7.24 -2.51 1.91
CA THR A 83 -8.09 -2.46 0.69
C THR A 83 -7.31 -2.13 -0.57
N GLN A 84 -6.26 -1.30 -0.46
CA GLN A 84 -5.39 -1.04 -1.60
C GLN A 84 -4.55 -2.27 -1.97
N MET A 85 -4.10 -3.08 -0.99
CA MET A 85 -3.34 -4.31 -1.27
C MET A 85 -4.15 -5.34 -2.07
N ILE A 86 -5.47 -5.41 -1.86
CA ILE A 86 -6.36 -6.36 -2.54
C ILE A 86 -7.16 -5.74 -3.69
N TRP A 87 -6.81 -4.54 -4.13
CA TRP A 87 -7.55 -3.84 -5.18
C TRP A 87 -7.33 -4.51 -6.55
N ALA A 88 -8.37 -5.14 -7.10
CA ALA A 88 -8.25 -6.04 -8.25
C ALA A 88 -7.69 -5.36 -9.52
N ASN A 89 -7.97 -4.08 -9.71
CA ASN A 89 -7.49 -3.33 -10.87
C ASN A 89 -6.04 -2.83 -10.72
N THR A 90 -5.40 -3.05 -9.57
CA THR A 90 -4.04 -2.65 -9.27
C THR A 90 -3.09 -3.82 -9.52
N ASN A 91 -2.27 -3.72 -10.57
CA ASN A 91 -1.43 -4.84 -11.03
C ASN A 91 0.07 -4.54 -11.08
N LEU A 92 0.48 -3.32 -10.72
CA LEU A 92 1.88 -2.92 -10.66
C LEU A 92 2.12 -2.11 -9.38
N ILE A 93 3.08 -2.57 -8.62
CA ILE A 93 3.51 -2.01 -7.34
C ILE A 93 5.02 -1.78 -7.38
N GLY A 94 5.48 -0.69 -6.79
CA GLY A 94 6.87 -0.54 -6.43
C GLY A 94 6.98 -0.07 -4.99
N CYS A 95 7.97 -0.57 -4.27
CA CYS A 95 8.18 -0.23 -2.87
C CYS A 95 9.61 0.19 -2.60
N GLY A 96 9.79 1.00 -1.57
CA GLY A 96 11.07 1.53 -1.16
C GLY A 96 11.15 1.68 0.34
N VAL A 97 12.37 1.67 0.86
CA VAL A 97 12.61 1.66 2.30
C VAL A 97 13.70 2.65 2.66
N LYS A 98 13.41 3.53 3.63
CA LYS A 98 14.34 4.55 4.12
C LYS A 98 14.56 4.39 5.63
N ASN A 99 15.83 4.38 6.03
CA ASN A 99 16.19 4.57 7.43
C ASN A 99 16.23 6.08 7.72
N CYS A 100 15.35 6.52 8.60
CA CYS A 100 15.15 7.91 9.02
C CYS A 100 16.04 8.30 10.20
N GLY A 101 16.99 7.46 10.58
CA GLY A 101 17.86 7.67 11.73
C GLY A 101 17.21 7.27 13.05
N ARG A 102 17.89 7.58 14.15
CA ARG A 102 17.40 7.30 15.50
C ARG A 102 16.28 8.27 15.86
N ASP A 103 15.21 7.74 16.43
CA ASP A 103 14.08 8.53 16.91
C ASP A 103 14.07 8.51 18.45
N SER A 104 14.31 9.70 19.03
CA SER A 104 14.33 9.89 20.49
C SER A 104 12.98 9.56 21.16
N THR A 105 11.87 9.63 20.43
CA THR A 105 10.54 9.29 20.92
C THR A 105 10.29 7.78 20.97
N MET A 106 11.11 6.99 20.26
CA MET A 106 10.96 5.54 20.11
C MET A 106 12.11 4.78 20.75
N MET A 107 12.41 5.08 22.03
CA MET A 107 13.51 4.45 22.79
C MET A 107 14.86 4.56 22.07
N ASN A 108 15.07 5.63 21.29
CA ASN A 108 16.27 5.87 20.48
C ASN A 108 16.56 4.76 19.44
N MET A 109 15.52 4.03 19.01
CA MET A 109 15.61 3.03 17.94
C MET A 109 15.64 3.71 16.56
N ASN A 110 16.15 3.00 15.54
CA ASN A 110 16.06 3.48 14.17
C ASN A 110 14.60 3.50 13.71
N LYS A 111 14.15 4.65 13.22
CA LYS A 111 12.89 4.80 12.52
C LYS A 111 13.10 4.41 11.07
N ILE A 112 12.28 3.49 10.59
CA ILE A 112 12.28 3.00 9.22
C ILE A 112 10.97 3.43 8.60
N SER A 113 11.01 3.96 7.38
CA SER A 113 9.82 4.25 6.58
C SER A 113 9.79 3.32 5.37
N VAL A 114 8.70 2.56 5.23
CA VAL A 114 8.43 1.73 4.06
C VAL A 114 7.32 2.37 3.26
N VAL A 115 7.56 2.61 1.97
CA VAL A 115 6.58 3.17 1.05
C VAL A 115 6.29 2.16 -0.03
N CYS A 116 5.02 1.98 -0.37
CA CYS A 116 4.62 1.36 -1.62
C CYS A 116 3.73 2.31 -2.42
N GLN A 117 3.98 2.36 -3.73
CA GLN A 117 3.09 3.01 -4.68
C GLN A 117 2.52 1.99 -5.65
N TYR A 118 1.30 2.28 -6.09
CA TYR A 118 0.54 1.45 -7.01
C TYR A 118 0.31 2.23 -8.30
N LYS A 119 0.71 1.67 -9.44
CA LYS A 119 0.60 2.36 -10.74
C LYS A 119 -0.85 2.70 -11.08
N LYS A 120 -1.74 1.73 -10.88
CA LYS A 120 -3.18 1.96 -10.92
C LYS A 120 -3.64 2.15 -9.47
N PRO A 121 -4.11 3.34 -9.11
CA PRO A 121 -4.54 3.61 -7.76
C PRO A 121 -5.86 2.88 -7.47
N GLY A 122 -5.94 2.33 -6.26
CA GLY A 122 -7.15 1.79 -5.69
C GLY A 122 -7.86 2.81 -4.81
N ASN A 123 -8.69 2.30 -3.89
CA ASN A 123 -9.46 3.11 -2.94
C ASN A 123 -10.25 4.26 -3.61
N VAL A 124 -10.71 4.02 -4.83
CA VAL A 124 -11.49 5.00 -5.58
C VAL A 124 -12.92 4.96 -5.05
N MET A 125 -13.40 6.08 -4.52
CA MET A 125 -14.75 6.21 -3.97
C MET A 125 -15.82 5.73 -4.96
N GLY A 126 -16.74 4.90 -4.48
CA GLY A 126 -17.83 4.32 -5.25
C GLY A 126 -17.45 3.12 -6.12
N GLN A 127 -16.17 2.77 -6.23
CA GLN A 127 -15.72 1.61 -7.02
C GLN A 127 -15.60 0.35 -6.13
N PRO A 128 -15.84 -0.85 -6.70
CA PRO A 128 -15.59 -2.10 -5.99
C PRO A 128 -14.09 -2.35 -5.85
N ILE A 129 -13.67 -2.86 -4.69
CA ILE A 129 -12.30 -3.30 -4.41
C ILE A 129 -11.94 -4.47 -5.33
N TYR A 130 -12.84 -5.43 -5.45
CA TYR A 130 -12.77 -6.54 -6.39
C TYR A 130 -14.18 -6.98 -6.79
N GLN A 131 -14.32 -7.65 -7.93
CA GLN A 131 -15.59 -8.24 -8.33
C GLN A 131 -15.78 -9.57 -7.61
N LYS A 132 -16.92 -9.76 -6.95
CA LYS A 132 -17.29 -11.06 -6.37
C LYS A 132 -17.66 -12.03 -7.50
N GLY A 133 -17.20 -13.27 -7.39
CA GLY A 133 -17.50 -14.33 -8.34
C GLY A 133 -16.66 -15.56 -8.07
N GLU A 134 -16.81 -16.58 -8.91
CA GLU A 134 -15.93 -17.74 -8.89
C GLU A 134 -14.49 -17.32 -9.24
N THR A 135 -13.50 -17.97 -8.62
CA THR A 135 -12.08 -17.70 -8.88
C THR A 135 -11.79 -17.74 -10.38
N CYS A 136 -11.10 -16.71 -10.88
CA CYS A 136 -10.75 -16.54 -12.29
C CYS A 136 -11.91 -16.42 -13.30
N SER A 137 -13.17 -16.39 -12.87
CA SER A 137 -14.34 -16.29 -13.78
C SER A 137 -14.38 -15.01 -14.60
N SER A 138 -13.63 -13.98 -14.20
CA SER A 138 -13.60 -12.66 -14.85
C SER A 138 -12.17 -12.14 -15.09
N CYS A 139 -11.20 -13.04 -15.34
CA CYS A 139 -9.86 -12.59 -15.73
C CYS A 139 -9.90 -11.82 -17.06
N PRO A 140 -9.14 -10.72 -17.20
CA PRO A 140 -9.00 -10.01 -18.48
C PRO A 140 -8.52 -10.93 -19.59
N ALA A 141 -8.98 -10.71 -20.83
CA ALA A 141 -8.63 -11.53 -21.99
C ALA A 141 -7.11 -11.60 -22.28
N SER A 142 -6.34 -10.59 -21.84
CA SER A 142 -4.88 -10.55 -21.96
C SER A 142 -4.13 -11.27 -20.82
N SER A 143 -4.84 -12.00 -19.95
CA SER A 143 -4.28 -12.70 -18.81
C SER A 143 -4.80 -14.13 -18.73
N LYS A 144 -4.10 -14.98 -18.00
CA LYS A 144 -4.46 -16.37 -17.71
C LYS A 144 -4.71 -16.53 -16.22
N CYS A 145 -5.58 -17.47 -15.87
CA CYS A 145 -5.74 -17.88 -14.49
C CYS A 145 -4.53 -18.73 -14.08
N ASP A 146 -3.86 -18.35 -12.99
CA ASP A 146 -3.02 -19.26 -12.24
C ASP A 146 -3.90 -20.00 -11.23
N ALA A 147 -4.20 -21.27 -11.52
CA ALA A 147 -5.08 -22.09 -10.69
C ALA A 147 -4.53 -22.33 -9.27
N SER A 148 -3.21 -22.21 -9.07
CA SER A 148 -2.59 -22.44 -7.76
C SER A 148 -2.80 -21.28 -6.79
N SER A 149 -2.80 -20.04 -7.28
CA SER A 149 -3.01 -18.82 -6.49
C SER A 149 -4.42 -18.24 -6.63
N GLY A 150 -5.15 -18.60 -7.68
CA GLY A 150 -6.42 -17.98 -8.05
C GLY A 150 -6.30 -16.58 -8.65
N LEU A 151 -5.08 -16.17 -9.05
CA LEU A 151 -4.81 -14.83 -9.60
C LEU A 151 -4.78 -14.83 -11.13
N CYS A 152 -5.12 -13.67 -11.72
CA CYS A 152 -4.96 -13.44 -13.15
C CYS A 152 -3.53 -12.95 -13.44
N VAL A 153 -2.77 -13.69 -14.25
CA VAL A 153 -1.37 -13.41 -14.60
C VAL A 153 -1.22 -13.20 -16.11
N SER A 154 -0.51 -12.15 -16.53
CA SER A 154 -0.28 -11.80 -17.95
C SER A 154 1.07 -12.26 -18.46
#